data_AF-A0A7V4LCL8-F1
#
_entry.id   AF-A0A7V4LCL8-F1
#
_cell.length_a   1.000
_cell.length_b   1.000
_cell.length_c   1.000
_cell.angle_alpha   90.00
_cell.angle_beta   90.00
_cell.angle_gamma   90.00
#
_symmetry.space_group_name_H-M   'P 1'
#
loop_
_entity.id
_entity.type
_entity.pdbx_description
1 polymer ?
#
loop_
_entity_poly.entity_id
_entity_poly.type
_entity_poly.pdbx_seq_one_letter_code
_entity_poly.pdbx_strand_id
1 'polypeptide(L)'
;IQPRGVPYPPLHALALAVAQDCSWVGRAFAGRGDHLKDMYKQAMSHRGFALLEVLQPCVSFNKVNTYKWYQERVYRVEESPDYDPENELWAYQKAKEWGERIPIGVIFKKDRPLMEEAFPILTAGPLGSRPLGVPRDKLLEEFF
;
A
#
# COMPACT_ATOMS: atom_id res chain seq x y z
N ILE A 1 -7.92 24.00 8.55
CA ILE A 1 -9.37 23.72 8.37
C ILE A 1 -9.81 24.34 7.04
N GLN A 2 -10.61 23.65 6.25
CA GLN A 2 -11.17 24.15 4.98
C GLN A 2 -12.63 24.58 5.19
N PRO A 3 -12.91 25.85 5.55
CA PRO A 3 -14.24 26.28 5.98
C PRO A 3 -15.30 26.28 4.86
N ARG A 4 -14.87 26.24 3.59
CA ARG A 4 -15.75 26.22 2.41
C ARG A 4 -15.82 24.84 1.73
N GLY A 5 -15.29 23.81 2.39
CA GLY A 5 -15.12 22.48 1.80
C GLY A 5 -13.87 22.34 0.94
N VAL A 6 -13.62 21.12 0.45
CA VAL A 6 -12.50 20.77 -0.41
C VAL A 6 -12.95 20.89 -1.87
N PRO A 7 -12.37 21.79 -2.69
CA PRO A 7 -12.80 21.94 -4.08
C PRO A 7 -12.18 20.89 -5.02
N TYR A 8 -11.20 20.14 -4.53
CA TYR A 8 -10.46 19.16 -5.32
C TYR A 8 -10.99 17.74 -5.08
N PRO A 9 -11.03 16.89 -6.13
CA PRO A 9 -11.31 15.48 -5.95
C PRO A 9 -10.20 14.81 -5.13
N PRO A 10 -10.52 13.76 -4.34
CA PRO A 10 -9.52 13.01 -3.59
C PRO A 10 -8.63 12.21 -4.55
N LEU A 11 -7.36 12.02 -4.16
CA LEU A 11 -6.48 11.07 -4.83
C LEU A 11 -6.89 9.63 -4.47
N HIS A 12 -7.11 8.79 -5.47
CA HIS A 12 -7.35 7.36 -5.28
C HIS A 12 -6.02 6.60 -5.29
N ALA A 13 -5.33 6.55 -4.14
CA ALA A 13 -3.99 5.96 -4.02
C ALA A 13 -3.95 4.50 -4.50
N LEU A 14 -4.97 3.70 -4.17
CA LEU A 14 -5.04 2.30 -4.60
C LEU A 14 -5.21 2.16 -6.11
N ALA A 15 -6.05 3.00 -6.73
CA ALA A 15 -6.27 2.96 -8.18
C ALA A 15 -4.99 3.37 -8.94
N LEU A 16 -4.24 4.33 -8.40
CA LEU A 16 -2.92 4.68 -8.90
C LEU A 16 -1.95 3.51 -8.78
N ALA A 17 -1.92 2.81 -7.64
CA ALA A 17 -1.04 1.67 -7.44
C ALA A 17 -1.35 0.50 -8.39
N VAL A 18 -2.64 0.21 -8.62
CA VAL A 18 -3.07 -0.79 -9.61
C VAL A 18 -2.59 -0.39 -11.01
N ALA A 19 -2.81 0.87 -11.42
CA ALA A 19 -2.37 1.36 -12.73
C ALA A 19 -0.83 1.40 -12.92
N GLN A 20 -0.06 1.33 -11.82
CA GLN A 20 1.40 1.23 -11.83
C GLN A 20 1.89 -0.22 -11.69
N ASP A 21 0.99 -1.21 -11.80
CA ASP A 21 1.28 -2.64 -11.71
C ASP A 21 1.95 -3.03 -10.37
N CYS A 22 1.52 -2.39 -9.27
CA CYS A 22 2.03 -2.68 -7.93
C CYS A 22 1.86 -4.17 -7.58
N SER A 23 2.88 -4.80 -7.00
CA SER A 23 2.84 -6.26 -6.77
C SER A 23 1.85 -6.70 -5.70
N TRP A 24 1.47 -5.80 -4.78
CA TRP A 24 0.45 -6.06 -3.77
C TRP A 24 -0.21 -4.76 -3.33
N VAL A 25 -1.55 -4.74 -3.33
CA VAL A 25 -2.37 -3.58 -2.96
C VAL A 25 -3.52 -4.05 -2.09
N GLY A 26 -3.65 -3.46 -0.90
CA GLY A 26 -4.72 -3.78 0.04
C GLY A 26 -5.33 -2.54 0.68
N ARG A 27 -6.58 -2.69 1.14
CA ARG A 27 -7.27 -1.71 1.98
C ARG A 27 -7.63 -2.35 3.31
N ALA A 28 -7.41 -1.68 4.42
CA ALA A 28 -7.84 -2.12 5.74
C ALA A 28 -8.54 -0.99 6.49
N PHE A 29 -9.19 -1.31 7.59
CA PHE A 29 -9.88 -0.33 8.43
C PHE A 29 -9.47 -0.50 9.89
N ALA A 30 -9.09 0.61 10.53
CA ALA A 30 -8.63 0.64 11.91
C ALA A 30 -9.65 0.06 12.91
N GLY A 31 -10.96 0.13 12.61
CA GLY A 31 -12.00 -0.46 13.46
C GLY A 31 -12.22 -1.97 13.28
N ARG A 32 -11.38 -2.67 12.49
CA ARG A 32 -11.36 -4.13 12.33
C ARG A 32 -9.98 -4.67 12.70
N GLY A 33 -9.68 -4.70 14.01
CA GLY A 33 -8.34 -4.96 14.54
C GLY A 33 -7.70 -6.26 14.05
N ASP A 34 -8.43 -7.38 14.10
CA ASP A 34 -7.90 -8.68 13.63
C ASP A 34 -7.61 -8.69 12.13
N HIS A 35 -8.55 -8.19 11.33
CA HIS A 35 -8.35 -8.03 9.89
C HIS A 35 -7.15 -7.12 9.58
N LEU A 36 -7.02 -5.98 10.27
CA LEU A 36 -5.91 -5.05 10.07
C LEU A 36 -4.56 -5.71 10.38
N LYS A 37 -4.47 -6.44 11.48
CA LYS A 37 -3.29 -7.22 11.86
C LYS A 37 -2.90 -8.22 10.76
N ASP A 38 -3.89 -8.94 10.22
CA ASP A 38 -3.63 -9.94 9.17
C ASP A 38 -3.24 -9.29 7.85
N MET A 39 -3.80 -8.12 7.51
CA MET A 39 -3.40 -7.34 6.34
C MET A 39 -1.95 -6.84 6.44
N TYR A 40 -1.52 -6.36 7.62
CA TYR A 40 -0.12 -5.99 7.84
C TYR A 40 0.82 -7.19 7.69
N LYS A 41 0.46 -8.35 8.28
CA LYS A 41 1.25 -9.58 8.13
C LYS A 41 1.42 -9.96 6.66
N GLN A 42 0.34 -9.91 5.88
CA GLN A 42 0.39 -10.19 4.45
C GLN A 42 1.27 -9.18 3.70
N ALA A 43 1.08 -7.88 3.94
CA ALA A 43 1.88 -6.82 3.30
C ALA A 43 3.38 -6.93 3.61
N MET A 44 3.74 -7.20 4.87
CA MET A 44 5.13 -7.35 5.31
C MET A 44 5.79 -8.64 4.81
N SER A 45 5.00 -9.70 4.63
CA SER A 45 5.49 -10.99 4.13
C SER A 45 5.51 -11.06 2.60
N HIS A 46 4.93 -10.08 1.91
CA HIS A 46 4.89 -10.04 0.47
C HIS A 46 6.28 -9.82 -0.11
N ARG A 47 6.68 -10.68 -1.06
CA ARG A 47 7.93 -10.52 -1.80
C ARG A 47 7.71 -9.50 -2.92
N GLY A 48 7.92 -8.23 -2.60
CA GLY A 48 7.78 -7.12 -3.54
C GLY A 48 7.33 -5.83 -2.86
N PHE A 49 6.95 -4.85 -3.67
CA PHE A 49 6.37 -3.61 -3.15
C PHE A 49 4.91 -3.84 -2.75
N ALA A 50 4.56 -3.49 -1.52
CA ALA A 50 3.21 -3.63 -0.97
C ALA A 50 2.67 -2.26 -0.53
N LEU A 51 1.49 -1.90 -1.03
CA LEU A 51 0.75 -0.72 -0.58
C LEU A 51 -0.47 -1.15 0.25
N LEU A 52 -0.51 -0.74 1.53
CA LEU A 52 -1.66 -0.92 2.41
C LEU A 52 -2.28 0.44 2.76
N GLU A 53 -3.49 0.71 2.26
CA GLU A 53 -4.29 1.86 2.69
C GLU A 53 -5.06 1.52 3.96
N VAL A 54 -4.82 2.25 5.04
CA VAL A 54 -5.55 2.07 6.30
C VAL A 54 -6.55 3.21 6.48
N LEU A 55 -7.84 2.89 6.38
CA LEU A 55 -8.93 3.79 6.73
C LEU A 55 -8.88 4.05 8.24
N GLN A 56 -8.51 5.26 8.63
CA GLN A 56 -8.28 5.65 10.03
C GLN A 56 -9.11 6.90 10.38
N PRO A 57 -10.14 6.79 11.25
CA PRO A 57 -10.95 7.94 11.64
C PRO A 57 -10.19 8.92 12.54
N CYS A 58 -10.07 10.18 12.11
CA CYS A 58 -9.57 11.27 12.94
C CYS A 58 -10.72 11.83 13.81
N VAL A 59 -10.79 11.37 15.07
CA VAL A 59 -11.88 11.72 16.00
C VAL A 59 -11.97 13.23 16.31
N SER A 60 -10.84 13.94 16.25
CA SER A 60 -10.78 15.37 16.58
C SER A 60 -11.41 16.24 15.48
N PHE A 61 -11.08 16.00 14.22
CA PHE A 61 -11.40 16.93 13.12
C PHE A 61 -12.37 16.37 12.07
N ASN A 62 -12.34 15.08 11.75
CA ASN A 62 -13.22 14.52 10.72
C ASN A 62 -14.51 13.97 11.37
N LYS A 63 -15.57 14.77 11.33
CA LYS A 63 -16.89 14.40 11.88
C LYS A 63 -17.78 13.62 10.90
N VAL A 64 -17.35 13.47 9.65
CA VAL A 64 -18.10 12.77 8.60
C VAL A 64 -17.69 11.29 8.55
N ASN A 65 -16.41 11.01 8.31
CA ASN A 65 -15.90 9.65 8.18
C ASN A 65 -15.52 9.07 9.56
N THR A 66 -16.54 8.85 10.39
CA THR A 66 -16.40 8.29 11.73
C THR A 66 -16.20 6.76 11.73
N TYR A 67 -15.87 6.19 12.90
CA TYR A 67 -15.81 4.73 13.05
C TYR A 67 -17.12 4.04 12.62
N LYS A 68 -18.27 4.54 13.08
CA LYS A 68 -19.58 4.02 12.71
C LYS A 68 -19.81 4.09 11.20
N TRP A 69 -19.49 5.25 10.59
CA TRP A 69 -19.65 5.46 9.15
C TRP A 69 -18.89 4.41 8.33
N TYR A 70 -17.63 4.14 8.66
CA TYR A 70 -16.86 3.09 8.00
C TYR A 70 -17.38 1.69 8.32
N GLN A 71 -17.72 1.39 9.58
CA GLN A 71 -18.20 0.05 9.99
C GLN A 71 -19.43 -0.41 9.22
N GLU A 72 -20.33 0.51 8.86
CA GLU A 72 -21.54 0.25 8.08
C GLU A 72 -21.27 0.01 6.59
N ARG A 73 -20.11 0.45 6.07
CA ARG A 73 -19.80 0.51 4.63
C ARG A 73 -18.72 -0.48 4.21
N VAL A 74 -17.80 -0.82 5.12
CA VAL A 74 -16.71 -1.73 4.80
C VAL A 74 -17.21 -3.16 4.65
N TYR A 75 -16.74 -3.84 3.61
CA TYR A 75 -17.00 -5.27 3.39
C TYR A 75 -15.71 -5.95 2.90
N ARG A 76 -15.56 -7.25 3.14
CA ARG A 76 -14.39 -8.00 2.68
C ARG A 76 -14.50 -8.27 1.19
N VAL A 77 -13.55 -7.78 0.41
CA VAL A 77 -13.58 -7.90 -1.05
C VAL A 77 -13.46 -9.36 -1.50
N GLU A 78 -12.79 -10.19 -0.70
CA GLU A 78 -12.62 -11.63 -0.93
C GLU A 78 -13.93 -12.43 -0.85
N GLU A 79 -14.98 -11.85 -0.27
CA GLU A 79 -16.32 -12.46 -0.21
C GLU A 79 -17.14 -12.19 -1.48
N SER A 80 -16.60 -11.41 -2.43
CA SER A 80 -17.28 -11.14 -3.70
C SER A 80 -17.22 -12.38 -4.61
N PRO A 81 -18.31 -12.75 -5.30
CA PRO A 81 -18.33 -13.94 -6.17
C PRO A 81 -17.40 -13.81 -7.39
N ASP A 82 -17.07 -12.57 -7.77
CA ASP A 82 -16.20 -12.19 -8.87
C ASP A 82 -14.78 -11.83 -8.40
N TYR A 83 -14.35 -12.26 -7.20
CA TYR A 83 -13.04 -11.91 -6.64
C TYR A 83 -11.89 -12.37 -7.55
N ASP A 84 -11.18 -11.40 -8.14
CA ASP A 84 -10.11 -11.64 -9.11
C ASP A 84 -8.94 -10.64 -8.92
N PRO A 85 -8.10 -10.83 -7.88
CA PRO A 85 -7.06 -9.88 -7.50
C PRO A 85 -5.90 -9.78 -8.50
N GLU A 86 -5.81 -10.65 -9.50
CA GLU A 86 -4.78 -10.60 -10.56
C GLU A 86 -5.26 -9.78 -11.78
N ASN A 87 -6.56 -9.52 -11.88
CA ASN A 87 -7.17 -8.76 -12.96
C ASN A 87 -7.11 -7.25 -12.67
N GLU A 88 -6.27 -6.56 -13.44
CA GLU A 88 -6.01 -5.12 -13.29
C GLU A 88 -7.30 -4.28 -13.41
N LEU A 89 -8.18 -4.59 -14.37
CA LEU A 89 -9.42 -3.82 -14.58
C LEU A 89 -10.40 -4.02 -13.43
N TRP A 90 -10.54 -5.27 -12.96
CA TRP A 90 -11.36 -5.58 -11.79
C TRP A 90 -10.82 -4.85 -10.55
N ALA A 91 -9.52 -4.96 -10.31
CA ALA A 91 -8.86 -4.33 -9.16
C ALA A 91 -8.97 -2.80 -9.21
N TYR A 92 -8.83 -2.20 -10.39
CA TYR A 92 -8.98 -0.75 -10.58
C TYR A 92 -10.41 -0.28 -10.24
N GLN A 93 -11.42 -1.04 -10.65
CA GLN A 93 -12.82 -0.76 -10.32
C GLN A 93 -13.06 -0.86 -8.81
N LYS A 94 -12.60 -1.94 -8.16
CA LYS A 94 -12.72 -2.10 -6.70
C LYS A 94 -11.94 -1.04 -5.92
N ALA A 95 -10.75 -0.65 -6.37
CA ALA A 95 -9.95 0.40 -5.75
C ALA A 95 -10.67 1.77 -5.73
N LYS A 96 -11.51 2.04 -6.73
CA LYS A 96 -12.31 3.27 -6.85
C LYS A 96 -13.69 3.20 -6.18
N GLU A 97 -14.14 2.01 -5.77
CA GLU A 97 -15.42 1.82 -5.09
C GLU A 97 -15.43 2.61 -3.77
N TRP A 98 -16.41 3.51 -3.65
CA TRP A 98 -16.59 4.40 -2.51
C TRP A 98 -18.06 4.82 -2.39
N GLY A 99 -18.51 5.18 -1.18
CA GLY A 99 -19.88 5.62 -0.93
C GLY A 99 -20.63 4.65 -0.04
N GLU A 100 -21.60 3.92 -0.58
CA GLU A 100 -22.41 2.96 0.18
C GLU A 100 -21.62 1.74 0.62
N ARG A 101 -20.66 1.32 -0.19
CA ARG A 101 -19.80 0.17 0.07
C ARG A 101 -18.34 0.55 -0.17
N ILE A 102 -17.46 -0.02 0.66
CA ILE A 102 -16.02 0.23 0.60
C ILE A 102 -15.30 -1.12 0.77
N PRO A 103 -14.63 -1.64 -0.27
CA PRO A 103 -13.93 -2.91 -0.17
C PRO A 103 -12.72 -2.80 0.74
N ILE A 104 -12.60 -3.69 1.72
CA ILE A 104 -11.39 -3.95 2.50
C ILE A 104 -10.90 -5.36 2.19
N GLY A 105 -9.59 -5.59 2.30
CA GLY A 105 -8.93 -6.83 1.91
C GLY A 105 -7.86 -6.62 0.84
N VAL A 106 -7.40 -7.70 0.22
CA VAL A 106 -6.42 -7.67 -0.88
C VAL A 106 -7.16 -7.35 -2.18
N ILE A 107 -6.90 -6.17 -2.73
CA ILE A 107 -7.58 -5.64 -3.93
C ILE A 107 -6.80 -5.96 -5.20
N PHE A 108 -5.47 -6.01 -5.12
CA PHE A 108 -4.64 -6.39 -6.25
C PHE A 108 -3.42 -7.14 -5.75
N LYS A 109 -3.04 -8.19 -6.46
CA LYS A 109 -1.82 -8.93 -6.20
C LYS A 109 -1.32 -9.49 -7.52
N LYS A 110 -0.03 -9.31 -7.78
CA LYS A 110 0.60 -9.84 -8.99
C LYS A 110 2.05 -10.16 -8.72
N ASP A 111 2.46 -11.35 -9.13
CA ASP A 111 3.85 -11.75 -9.07
C ASP A 111 4.65 -11.00 -10.13
N ARG A 112 5.72 -10.33 -9.69
CA ARG A 112 6.66 -9.63 -10.56
C ARG A 112 8.06 -9.66 -9.96
N PRO A 113 9.10 -9.53 -10.80
CA PRO A 113 10.47 -9.45 -10.32
C PRO A 113 10.65 -8.30 -9.33
N LEU A 114 11.49 -8.54 -8.33
CA LEU A 114 11.94 -7.51 -7.39
C LEU A 114 12.82 -6.49 -8.11
N MET A 115 12.88 -5.26 -7.59
CA MET A 115 13.75 -4.24 -8.18
C MET A 115 15.20 -4.71 -8.18
N GLU A 116 15.66 -5.30 -7.08
CA GLU A 116 17.03 -5.78 -6.92
C GLU A 116 17.39 -6.95 -7.84
N GLU A 117 16.42 -7.77 -8.25
CA GLU A 117 16.62 -8.88 -9.18
C GLU A 117 17.01 -8.37 -10.58
N ALA A 118 16.64 -7.13 -10.93
CA ALA A 118 17.02 -6.49 -12.18
C ALA A 118 18.48 -6.00 -12.20
N PHE A 119 19.17 -5.97 -11.04
CA PHE A 119 20.52 -5.44 -10.92
C PHE A 119 21.50 -6.51 -10.40
N PRO A 120 22.26 -7.17 -11.28
CA PRO A 120 23.20 -8.24 -10.89
C PRO A 120 24.19 -7.80 -9.81
N ILE A 121 24.59 -6.52 -9.79
CA ILE A 121 25.49 -5.96 -8.78
C ILE A 121 24.94 -6.08 -7.36
N LEU A 122 23.62 -6.17 -7.16
CA LEU A 122 22.97 -6.26 -5.84
C LEU A 122 22.94 -7.68 -5.28
N THR A 123 23.26 -8.71 -6.08
CA THR A 123 23.34 -10.11 -5.61
C THR A 123 24.34 -10.32 -4.48
N ALA A 124 25.40 -9.50 -4.42
CA ALA A 124 26.39 -9.52 -3.35
C ALA A 124 25.94 -8.78 -2.06
N GLY A 125 24.64 -8.58 -1.86
CA GLY A 125 24.07 -7.96 -0.66
C GLY A 125 24.13 -6.42 -0.62
N PRO A 126 23.68 -5.75 0.44
CA PRO A 126 23.65 -4.29 0.50
C PRO A 126 25.06 -3.70 0.54
N LEU A 127 25.28 -2.55 -0.13
CA LEU A 127 26.59 -1.88 -0.21
C LEU A 127 27.23 -1.64 1.17
N GLY A 128 26.43 -1.25 2.17
CA GLY A 128 26.92 -0.98 3.52
C GLY A 128 27.47 -2.21 4.27
N SER A 129 27.20 -3.42 3.78
CA SER A 129 27.75 -4.67 4.34
C SER A 129 29.01 -5.16 3.63
N ARG A 130 29.40 -4.50 2.53
CA ARG A 130 30.53 -4.91 1.71
C ARG A 130 31.83 -4.27 2.21
N PRO A 131 32.98 -4.95 2.09
CA PRO A 131 34.26 -4.32 2.38
C PRO A 131 34.49 -3.13 1.44
N LEU A 132 35.05 -2.05 1.98
CA LEU A 132 35.47 -0.92 1.16
C LEU A 132 36.65 -1.35 0.27
N GLY A 133 36.58 -1.05 -1.02
CA GLY A 133 37.68 -1.31 -1.96
C GLY A 133 38.89 -0.40 -1.75
N VAL A 134 38.74 0.67 -0.96
CA VAL A 134 39.79 1.62 -0.59
C VAL A 134 39.72 1.86 0.92
N PRO A 135 40.85 1.92 1.64
CA PRO A 135 40.86 2.31 3.05
C PRO A 135 40.17 3.66 3.25
N ARG A 136 39.27 3.72 4.23
CA ARG A 136 38.49 4.93 4.55
C ARG A 136 39.37 6.18 4.70
N ASP A 137 40.52 6.04 5.36
CA ASP A 137 41.38 7.18 5.66
C ASP A 137 41.98 7.79 4.38
N LYS A 138 42.36 6.96 3.39
CA LYS A 138 42.79 7.44 2.06
C LYS A 138 41.68 8.14 1.29
N LEU A 139 40.45 7.64 1.43
CA LEU A 139 39.27 8.27 0.86
C LEU A 139 39.07 9.67 1.45
N LEU A 140 39.19 9.81 2.78
CA LEU A 140 39.05 11.10 3.44
C LEU A 140 40.14 12.10 3.02
N GLU A 141 41.39 11.65 2.85
CA GLU A 141 42.51 12.47 2.36
C GLU A 141 42.33 12.99 0.92
N GLU A 142 41.54 12.32 0.08
CA GLU A 142 41.26 12.79 -1.29
C GLU A 142 40.14 13.85 -1.33
N PHE A 143 39.21 13.79 -0.38
CA PHE A 143 38.04 14.66 -0.32
C PHE A 143 38.25 15.91 0.57
N PHE A 144 39.21 15.89 1.48
CA PHE A 144 39.55 16.99 2.40
C PHE A 144 41.00 17.44 2.24
#